data_AF-A0AAD4VTU5-F1
#
_entry.id   AF-A0AAD4VTU5-F1
#
_cell.length_a   1.000
_cell.length_b   1.000
_cell.length_c   1.000
_cell.angle_alpha   90.00
_cell.angle_beta   90.00
_cell.angle_gamma   90.00
#
_symmetry.space_group_name_H-M   'P 1'
#
loop_
_entity.id
_entity.type
_entity.pdbx_description
1 polymer ?
#
loop_
_entity_poly.entity_id
_entity_poly.type
_entity_poly.pdbx_seq_one_letter_code
_entity_poly.pdbx_strand_id
1 'polypeptide(L)'
;MASKFPAFSPTVTIIFFSLCCALLLNLAHSSAMGIGYISSLLEIQDRERAPSYVQVAAARGVLRRLLPSHSSSFDFQIVSKEQCGGASCFMIKNHPSFRRRGDPQILISGVTGVEILAGLHWYLKHWCGSHISWDKTGGAQLFSVPKAGLLSRVQDAGILVQRPVPWNYYQNAVTSSYSFAWWDWERWEKEIDWMALQGINLPLAFTGQEAIWQKVYLKFNISKSDLDDFFGGPAFLAWSRMGNLHGWGGPLPQSWLDQQLILQKKILVRMYELGMTPVLPAFSGNVPAALKTIYPSAKITRLGNWFSVKSDPRWTCTYLLDATDPLFVEIGRTFIEEQLKEYGRTSHIYNCDTFDENTPPDDDPEYISSLGVAIFRGMQSGDNYGVWLMQGWLFSYDPFWRPPQMKALLQSVPAGRLVVLDLFAEVKPIWITTEQFYGVPYIWKVICPF
;
A
#
# COMPACT_ATOMS: atom_id res chain seq x y z
N MET A 1 46.30 -39.17 24.36
CA MET A 1 45.12 -38.86 25.20
C MET A 1 44.03 -38.33 24.28
N ALA A 2 43.11 -39.19 23.83
CA ALA A 2 41.96 -38.77 23.03
C ALA A 2 40.78 -38.53 23.99
N SER A 3 40.32 -37.29 24.08
CA SER A 3 39.16 -36.88 24.87
C SER A 3 37.88 -37.41 24.23
N LYS A 4 37.15 -38.26 24.94
CA LYS A 4 35.81 -38.71 24.57
C LYS A 4 34.82 -37.55 24.73
N PHE A 5 34.19 -37.12 23.63
CA PHE A 5 32.96 -36.34 23.69
C PHE A 5 31.84 -37.23 24.25
N PRO A 6 30.97 -36.73 25.16
CA PRO A 6 29.86 -37.52 25.67
C PRO A 6 28.82 -37.70 24.56
N ALA A 7 28.48 -38.96 24.27
CA ALA A 7 27.38 -39.30 23.38
C ALA A 7 26.07 -38.86 24.03
N PHE A 8 25.35 -37.94 23.37
CA PHE A 8 24.00 -37.58 23.78
C PHE A 8 23.08 -38.80 23.60
N SER A 9 22.28 -39.11 24.63
CA SER A 9 21.30 -40.19 24.59
C SER A 9 20.33 -39.99 23.41
N PRO A 10 19.96 -41.04 22.66
CA PRO A 10 19.03 -40.94 21.52
C PRO A 10 17.70 -40.28 21.91
N THR A 11 17.28 -40.42 23.16
CA THR A 11 16.06 -39.81 23.70
C THR A 11 16.15 -38.29 23.76
N VAL A 12 17.33 -37.73 24.05
CA VAL A 12 17.56 -36.27 24.12
C VAL A 12 17.52 -35.66 22.71
N THR A 13 18.10 -36.35 21.72
CA THR A 13 18.08 -35.93 20.31
C THR A 13 16.65 -35.93 19.73
N ILE A 14 15.84 -36.94 20.07
CA ILE A 14 14.42 -37.01 19.64
C ILE A 14 13.59 -35.89 20.27
N ILE A 15 13.79 -35.59 21.56
CA ILE A 15 13.09 -34.50 22.23
C ILE A 15 13.47 -33.15 21.63
N PHE A 16 14.76 -32.93 21.33
CA PHE A 16 15.23 -31.69 20.70
C PHE A 16 14.68 -31.51 19.28
N PHE A 17 14.60 -32.60 18.50
CA PHE A 17 14.04 -32.59 17.15
C PHE A 17 12.53 -32.36 17.16
N SER A 18 11.79 -32.98 18.10
CA SER A 18 10.35 -32.75 18.28
C SER A 18 10.05 -31.33 18.78
N LEU A 19 10.87 -30.76 19.69
CA LEU A 19 10.73 -29.36 20.10
C LEU A 19 11.02 -28.41 18.93
N CYS A 20 12.07 -28.65 18.14
CA CYS A 20 12.37 -27.84 16.96
C CYS A 20 11.26 -27.94 15.90
N CYS A 21 10.73 -29.13 15.64
CA CYS A 21 9.59 -29.32 14.73
C CYS A 21 8.32 -28.65 15.26
N ALA A 22 8.04 -28.71 16.57
CA ALA A 22 6.90 -28.04 17.18
C ALA A 22 7.05 -26.50 17.15
N LEU A 23 8.26 -25.98 17.36
CA LEU A 23 8.59 -24.55 17.21
C LEU A 23 8.44 -24.10 15.75
N LEU A 24 8.94 -24.88 14.79
CA LEU A 24 8.81 -24.60 13.36
C LEU A 24 7.35 -24.69 12.89
N LEU A 25 6.56 -25.65 13.40
CA LEU A 25 5.13 -25.77 13.14
C LEU A 25 4.32 -24.62 13.75
N ASN A 26 4.66 -24.16 14.96
CA ASN A 26 4.03 -23.00 15.58
C ASN A 26 4.38 -21.69 14.88
N LEU A 27 5.63 -21.51 14.42
CA LEU A 27 6.06 -20.38 13.60
C LEU A 27 5.36 -20.37 12.23
N ALA A 28 5.18 -21.55 11.60
CA ALA A 28 4.45 -21.70 10.36
C ALA A 28 2.92 -21.50 10.54
N HIS A 29 2.34 -21.93 11.65
CA HIS A 29 0.92 -21.67 11.96
C HIS A 29 0.68 -20.18 12.22
N SER A 30 1.56 -19.51 12.98
CA SER A 30 1.42 -18.08 13.30
C SER A 30 1.52 -17.18 12.07
N SER A 31 2.39 -17.51 11.11
CA SER A 31 2.50 -16.77 9.83
C SER A 31 1.33 -17.03 8.88
N ALA A 32 0.68 -18.21 8.97
CA ALA A 32 -0.50 -18.55 8.18
C ALA A 32 -1.82 -17.96 8.75
N MET A 33 -1.92 -17.70 10.06
CA MET A 33 -3.12 -17.11 10.67
C MET A 33 -3.46 -15.74 10.07
N GLY A 34 -2.45 -14.89 9.87
CA GLY A 34 -2.63 -13.57 9.24
C GLY A 34 -3.24 -13.66 7.83
N ILE A 35 -2.81 -14.64 7.03
CA ILE A 35 -3.34 -14.89 5.69
C ILE A 35 -4.79 -15.41 5.76
N GLY A 36 -5.09 -16.26 6.74
CA GLY A 36 -6.47 -16.69 7.00
C GLY A 36 -7.41 -15.52 7.27
N TYR A 37 -6.97 -14.53 8.04
CA TYR A 37 -7.77 -13.35 8.36
C TYR A 37 -8.06 -12.45 7.16
N ILE A 38 -7.12 -12.30 6.22
CA ILE A 38 -7.30 -11.47 5.02
C ILE A 38 -7.85 -12.24 3.81
N SER A 39 -8.10 -13.55 3.94
CA SER A 39 -8.54 -14.42 2.84
C SER A 39 -9.76 -13.88 2.08
N SER A 40 -10.80 -13.44 2.79
CA SER A 40 -12.01 -12.89 2.15
C SER A 40 -11.71 -11.64 1.31
N LEU A 41 -10.77 -10.79 1.74
CA LEU A 41 -10.36 -9.62 0.98
C LEU A 41 -9.57 -10.02 -0.26
N LEU A 42 -8.71 -11.04 -0.16
CA LEU A 42 -7.99 -11.58 -1.31
C LEU A 42 -8.95 -12.18 -2.36
N GLU A 43 -10.01 -12.85 -1.92
CA GLU A 43 -11.07 -13.38 -2.80
C GLU A 43 -11.85 -12.26 -3.50
N ILE A 44 -12.18 -11.18 -2.78
CA ILE A 44 -12.81 -9.99 -3.37
C ILE A 44 -11.88 -9.36 -4.41
N GLN A 45 -10.60 -9.18 -4.06
CA GLN A 45 -9.59 -8.67 -4.98
C GLN A 45 -9.45 -9.54 -6.23
N ASP A 46 -9.49 -10.88 -6.09
CA ASP A 46 -9.46 -11.83 -7.21
C ASP A 46 -10.71 -11.71 -8.10
N ARG A 47 -11.89 -11.64 -7.50
CA ARG A 47 -13.18 -11.58 -8.21
C ARG A 47 -13.33 -10.31 -9.03
N GLU A 48 -12.83 -9.20 -8.50
CA GLU A 48 -13.02 -7.89 -9.12
C GLU A 48 -11.83 -7.43 -9.97
N ARG A 49 -10.90 -8.32 -10.32
CA ARG A 49 -9.79 -7.97 -11.22
C ARG A 49 -10.32 -7.56 -12.59
N ALA A 50 -9.52 -6.74 -13.28
CA ALA A 50 -9.76 -6.46 -14.68
C ALA A 50 -9.78 -7.78 -15.49
N PRO A 51 -10.61 -7.90 -16.54
CA PRO A 51 -10.63 -9.08 -17.39
C PRO A 51 -9.24 -9.43 -17.96
N SER A 52 -8.98 -10.71 -18.21
CA SER A 52 -7.67 -11.19 -18.68
C SER A 52 -7.15 -10.44 -19.92
N TYR A 53 -8.03 -10.12 -20.88
CA TYR A 53 -7.64 -9.39 -22.09
C TYR A 53 -7.19 -7.95 -21.80
N VAL A 54 -7.79 -7.29 -20.80
CA VAL A 54 -7.39 -5.93 -20.36
C VAL A 54 -6.01 -5.99 -19.73
N GLN A 55 -5.77 -6.95 -18.83
CA GLN A 55 -4.48 -7.11 -18.17
C GLN A 55 -3.36 -7.44 -19.16
N VAL A 56 -3.61 -8.35 -20.11
CA VAL A 56 -2.66 -8.66 -21.18
C VAL A 56 -2.39 -7.44 -22.06
N ALA A 57 -3.42 -6.66 -22.42
CA ALA A 57 -3.24 -5.44 -23.21
C ALA A 57 -2.41 -4.40 -22.46
N ALA A 58 -2.65 -4.21 -21.16
CA ALA A 58 -1.90 -3.31 -20.30
C ALA A 58 -0.43 -3.74 -20.20
N ALA A 59 -0.16 -5.03 -19.95
CA ALA A 59 1.19 -5.58 -19.93
C ALA A 59 1.92 -5.43 -21.27
N ARG A 60 1.22 -5.64 -22.40
CA ARG A 60 1.77 -5.35 -23.75
C ARG A 60 2.07 -3.87 -23.94
N GLY A 61 1.27 -2.98 -23.35
CA GLY A 61 1.53 -1.55 -23.31
C GLY A 61 2.85 -1.20 -22.60
N VAL A 62 3.08 -1.81 -21.43
CA VAL A 62 4.35 -1.67 -20.68
C VAL A 62 5.52 -2.19 -21.52
N LEU A 63 5.41 -3.39 -22.09
CA LEU A 63 6.44 -3.96 -22.96
C LEU A 63 6.77 -3.02 -24.13
N ARG A 64 5.76 -2.42 -24.76
CA ARG A 64 5.97 -1.50 -25.89
C ARG A 64 6.70 -0.23 -25.48
N ARG A 65 6.43 0.31 -24.28
CA ARG A 65 7.15 1.48 -23.75
C ARG A 65 8.58 1.12 -23.30
N LEU A 66 8.76 -0.04 -22.69
CA LEU A 66 10.06 -0.49 -22.18
C LEU A 66 11.02 -0.94 -23.29
N LEU A 67 10.53 -1.77 -24.22
CA LEU A 67 11.35 -2.43 -25.24
C LEU A 67 10.59 -2.53 -26.59
N PRO A 68 10.39 -1.39 -27.28
CA PRO A 68 9.52 -1.31 -28.47
C PRO A 68 9.87 -2.32 -29.57
N SER A 69 11.16 -2.51 -29.85
CA SER A 69 11.66 -3.40 -30.91
C SER A 69 11.40 -4.89 -30.67
N HIS A 70 11.00 -5.27 -29.45
CA HIS A 70 10.76 -6.66 -29.05
C HIS A 70 9.30 -6.92 -28.72
N SER A 71 8.39 -5.99 -29.03
CA SER A 71 6.96 -6.12 -28.72
C SER A 71 6.33 -7.42 -29.27
N SER A 72 6.83 -7.93 -30.41
CA SER A 72 6.37 -9.20 -30.99
C SER A 72 7.18 -10.43 -30.55
N SER A 73 8.28 -10.24 -29.82
CA SER A 73 9.14 -11.33 -29.36
C SER A 73 8.62 -12.03 -28.11
N PHE A 74 7.67 -11.41 -27.41
CA PHE A 74 7.03 -11.95 -26.22
C PHE A 74 5.55 -12.14 -26.45
N ASP A 75 5.00 -13.24 -25.95
CA ASP A 75 3.56 -13.40 -25.79
C ASP A 75 3.19 -13.54 -24.31
N PHE A 76 1.99 -13.07 -23.96
CA PHE A 76 1.52 -12.94 -22.60
C PHE A 76 0.18 -13.63 -22.40
N GLN A 77 0.05 -14.36 -21.30
CA GLN A 77 -1.15 -15.11 -20.97
C GLN A 77 -1.51 -15.00 -19.49
N ILE A 78 -2.78 -14.70 -19.20
CA ILE A 78 -3.30 -14.82 -17.83
C ILE A 78 -3.66 -16.28 -17.57
N VAL A 79 -3.23 -16.81 -16.43
CA VAL A 79 -3.53 -18.17 -15.98
C VAL A 79 -4.20 -18.14 -14.61
N SER A 80 -4.82 -19.26 -14.24
CA SER A 80 -5.49 -19.39 -12.96
C SER A 80 -4.51 -19.76 -11.84
N LYS A 81 -4.88 -19.53 -10.57
CA LYS A 81 -4.02 -19.88 -9.42
C LYS A 81 -3.80 -21.38 -9.30
N GLU A 82 -4.73 -22.22 -9.76
CA GLU A 82 -4.59 -23.69 -9.73
C GLU A 82 -3.40 -24.15 -10.57
N GLN A 83 -3.18 -23.52 -11.72
CA GLN A 83 -2.01 -23.76 -12.57
C GLN A 83 -0.69 -23.30 -11.91
N CYS A 84 -0.81 -22.44 -10.90
CA CYS A 84 0.28 -21.94 -10.06
C CYS A 84 0.35 -22.65 -8.70
N GLY A 85 -0.28 -23.81 -8.51
CA GLY A 85 -0.25 -24.53 -7.24
C GLY A 85 -0.99 -23.83 -6.10
N GLY A 86 -2.05 -23.06 -6.41
CA GLY A 86 -2.88 -22.33 -5.45
C GLY A 86 -2.36 -20.94 -5.06
N ALA A 87 -1.17 -20.54 -5.54
CA ALA A 87 -0.57 -19.25 -5.25
C ALA A 87 -0.58 -18.31 -6.47
N SER A 88 -0.25 -17.02 -6.25
CA SER A 88 0.06 -16.13 -7.39
C SER A 88 1.45 -16.46 -7.91
N CYS A 89 1.61 -16.60 -9.22
CA CYS A 89 2.88 -16.96 -9.84
C CYS A 89 3.04 -16.35 -11.22
N PHE A 90 4.28 -16.39 -11.72
CA PHE A 90 4.55 -16.30 -13.14
C PHE A 90 5.30 -17.54 -13.66
N MET A 91 5.12 -17.81 -14.94
CA MET A 91 5.79 -18.88 -15.66
C MET A 91 6.45 -18.33 -16.93
N ILE A 92 7.67 -18.77 -17.22
CA ILE A 92 8.41 -18.40 -18.43
C ILE A 92 8.73 -19.68 -19.20
N LYS A 93 8.33 -19.73 -20.48
CA LYS A 93 8.58 -20.86 -21.38
C LYS A 93 9.08 -20.37 -22.73
N ASN A 94 9.82 -21.23 -23.42
CA ASN A 94 10.05 -21.03 -24.85
C ASN A 94 8.71 -21.13 -25.57
N HIS A 95 8.41 -20.19 -26.46
CA HIS A 95 7.14 -20.19 -27.16
C HIS A 95 7.06 -21.40 -28.13
N PRO A 96 6.03 -22.25 -28.04
CA PRO A 96 5.97 -23.52 -28.77
C PRO A 96 5.88 -23.33 -30.29
N SER A 97 5.33 -22.19 -30.72
CA SER A 97 5.20 -21.85 -32.14
C SER A 97 6.39 -21.10 -32.71
N PHE A 98 7.49 -20.91 -31.96
CA PHE A 98 8.68 -20.27 -32.50
C PHE A 98 9.33 -21.17 -33.57
N ARG A 99 9.04 -20.89 -34.84
CA ARG A 99 9.55 -21.65 -35.99
C ARG A 99 10.36 -20.78 -36.93
N ARG A 100 10.08 -19.47 -36.98
CA ARG A 100 10.74 -18.51 -37.88
C ARG A 100 11.01 -17.18 -37.18
N ARG A 101 11.92 -16.42 -37.78
CA ARG A 101 12.20 -15.05 -37.36
C ARG A 101 10.93 -14.19 -37.54
N GLY A 102 10.42 -13.62 -36.44
CA GLY A 102 9.18 -12.84 -36.42
C GLY A 102 8.10 -13.45 -35.53
N ASP A 103 8.16 -14.76 -35.25
CA ASP A 103 7.30 -15.41 -34.27
C ASP A 103 7.69 -14.98 -32.83
N PRO A 104 6.75 -14.96 -31.88
CA PRO A 104 7.08 -14.81 -30.47
C PRO A 104 8.03 -15.94 -30.04
N GLN A 105 9.03 -15.58 -29.25
CA GLN A 105 10.11 -16.46 -28.79
C GLN A 105 9.88 -16.95 -27.38
N ILE A 106 9.35 -16.07 -26.51
CA ILE A 106 9.15 -16.34 -25.09
C ILE A 106 7.67 -16.15 -24.77
N LEU A 107 7.08 -17.14 -24.10
CA LEU A 107 5.76 -17.07 -23.51
C LEU A 107 5.91 -16.79 -22.01
N ILE A 108 5.28 -15.72 -21.54
CA ILE A 108 5.19 -15.40 -20.12
C ILE A 108 3.73 -15.49 -19.68
N SER A 109 3.46 -16.37 -18.74
CA SER A 109 2.14 -16.53 -18.15
C SER A 109 2.16 -16.02 -16.71
N GLY A 110 1.07 -15.43 -16.23
CA GLY A 110 0.96 -14.96 -14.85
C GLY A 110 -0.48 -14.90 -14.36
N VAL A 111 -0.66 -14.86 -13.04
CA VAL A 111 -2.01 -14.77 -12.44
C VAL A 111 -2.63 -13.39 -12.63
N THR A 112 -1.82 -12.32 -12.64
CA THR A 112 -2.25 -10.96 -13.01
C THR A 112 -1.24 -10.31 -13.98
N GLY A 113 -1.58 -9.12 -14.47
CA GLY A 113 -0.67 -8.28 -15.26
C GLY A 113 0.64 -7.97 -14.51
N VAL A 114 0.58 -7.78 -13.19
CA VAL A 114 1.77 -7.60 -12.35
C VAL A 114 2.67 -8.83 -12.39
N GLU A 115 2.14 -10.05 -12.24
CA GLU A 115 2.95 -11.27 -12.32
C GLU A 115 3.54 -11.46 -13.72
N ILE A 116 2.80 -11.15 -14.79
CA ILE A 116 3.34 -11.18 -16.17
C ILE A 116 4.54 -10.26 -16.29
N LEU A 117 4.44 -9.02 -15.79
CA LEU A 117 5.51 -8.03 -15.90
C LEU A 117 6.67 -8.31 -14.95
N ALA A 118 6.42 -8.85 -13.76
CA ALA A 118 7.47 -9.37 -12.89
C ALA A 118 8.22 -10.51 -13.58
N GLY A 119 7.53 -11.41 -14.30
CA GLY A 119 8.15 -12.45 -15.12
C GLY A 119 8.98 -11.89 -16.28
N LEU A 120 8.49 -10.85 -16.96
CA LEU A 120 9.26 -10.13 -17.99
C LEU A 120 10.54 -9.54 -17.41
N HIS A 121 10.44 -8.79 -16.30
CA HIS A 121 11.60 -8.21 -15.64
C HIS A 121 12.58 -9.30 -15.17
N TRP A 122 12.08 -10.39 -14.60
CA TRP A 122 12.90 -11.51 -14.16
C TRP A 122 13.67 -12.14 -15.33
N TYR A 123 13.01 -12.38 -16.47
CA TYR A 123 13.67 -12.86 -17.68
C TYR A 123 14.76 -11.89 -18.17
N LEU A 124 14.43 -10.60 -18.28
CA LEU A 124 15.40 -9.58 -18.74
C LEU A 124 16.61 -9.50 -17.79
N LYS A 125 16.39 -9.59 -16.48
CA LYS A 125 17.45 -9.56 -15.48
C LYS A 125 18.36 -10.80 -15.55
N HIS A 126 17.77 -11.99 -15.58
CA HIS A 126 18.53 -13.24 -15.41
C HIS A 126 19.01 -13.87 -16.72
N TRP A 127 18.29 -13.68 -17.84
CA TRP A 127 18.65 -14.25 -19.16
C TRP A 127 19.23 -13.23 -20.13
N CYS A 128 18.93 -11.94 -19.94
CA CYS A 128 19.48 -10.88 -20.77
C CYS A 128 20.50 -10.00 -20.04
N GLY A 129 20.69 -10.16 -18.73
CA GLY A 129 21.65 -9.34 -17.97
C GLY A 129 21.28 -7.86 -17.98
N SER A 130 20.00 -7.54 -17.99
CA SER A 130 19.50 -6.16 -18.03
C SER A 130 19.15 -5.64 -16.64
N HIS A 131 19.11 -4.32 -16.49
CA HIS A 131 18.74 -3.64 -15.25
C HIS A 131 17.68 -2.59 -15.51
N ILE A 132 16.73 -2.42 -14.59
CA ILE A 132 15.65 -1.42 -14.69
C ILE A 132 15.53 -0.70 -13.36
N SER A 133 15.86 0.59 -13.34
CA SER A 133 15.69 1.50 -12.21
C SER A 133 15.05 2.82 -12.65
N TRP A 134 14.91 3.77 -11.73
CA TRP A 134 14.51 5.13 -12.07
C TRP A 134 15.58 5.82 -12.93
N ASP A 135 15.16 6.76 -13.78
CA ASP A 135 16.07 7.51 -14.65
C ASP A 135 17.23 8.16 -13.88
N LYS A 136 16.96 8.68 -12.67
CA LYS A 136 17.98 9.28 -11.79
C LYS A 136 18.99 8.28 -11.21
N THR A 137 18.64 6.99 -11.16
CA THR A 137 19.48 5.92 -10.58
C THR A 137 20.00 4.95 -11.65
N GLY A 138 20.06 5.38 -12.91
CA GLY A 138 20.65 4.63 -14.02
C GLY A 138 19.65 4.15 -15.08
N GLY A 139 18.34 4.33 -14.86
CA GLY A 139 17.29 4.06 -15.83
C GLY A 139 17.21 2.59 -16.28
N ALA A 140 16.63 2.38 -17.46
CA ALA A 140 16.55 1.06 -18.10
C ALA A 140 17.82 0.76 -18.91
N GLN A 141 18.68 -0.12 -18.39
CA GLN A 141 19.88 -0.62 -19.04
C GLN A 141 19.55 -1.91 -19.82
N LEU A 142 19.13 -1.73 -21.07
CA LEU A 142 18.62 -2.80 -21.93
C LEU A 142 19.57 -3.18 -23.07
N PHE A 143 20.79 -2.64 -23.10
CA PHE A 143 21.77 -2.86 -24.19
C PHE A 143 22.22 -4.32 -24.32
N SER A 144 22.13 -5.08 -23.22
CA SER A 144 22.46 -6.50 -23.14
C SER A 144 21.35 -7.41 -23.69
N VAL A 145 20.15 -6.88 -23.95
CA VAL A 145 19.05 -7.66 -24.53
C VAL A 145 19.39 -8.05 -25.97
N PRO A 146 19.42 -9.36 -26.30
CA PRO A 146 19.68 -9.80 -27.67
C PRO A 146 18.65 -9.25 -28.65
N LYS A 147 19.04 -9.09 -29.93
CA LYS A 147 18.12 -8.61 -30.98
C LYS A 147 16.88 -9.52 -31.08
N ALA A 148 15.75 -8.95 -31.50
CA ALA A 148 14.54 -9.71 -31.78
C ALA A 148 14.83 -10.90 -32.73
N GLY A 149 14.30 -12.07 -32.40
CA GLY A 149 14.60 -13.36 -33.04
C GLY A 149 15.84 -14.09 -32.53
N LEU A 150 16.60 -13.52 -31.58
CA LEU A 150 17.80 -14.14 -30.96
C LEU A 150 17.76 -14.13 -29.43
N LEU A 151 16.57 -14.07 -28.83
CA LEU A 151 16.42 -14.09 -27.37
C LEU A 151 16.88 -15.44 -26.79
N SER A 152 17.54 -15.38 -25.63
CA SER A 152 18.06 -16.57 -24.95
C SER A 152 16.94 -17.52 -24.57
N ARG A 153 17.03 -18.78 -24.99
CA ARG A 153 16.05 -19.81 -24.62
C ARG A 153 16.16 -20.15 -23.13
N VAL A 154 15.01 -20.42 -22.51
CA VAL A 154 14.95 -21.02 -21.18
C VAL A 154 15.03 -22.55 -21.28
N GLN A 155 15.23 -23.23 -20.17
CA GLN A 155 15.17 -24.70 -20.10
C GLN A 155 13.81 -25.25 -20.56
N ASP A 156 13.77 -26.48 -21.08
CA ASP A 156 12.54 -27.06 -21.66
C ASP A 156 11.40 -27.23 -20.64
N ALA A 157 11.73 -27.49 -19.37
CA ALA A 157 10.76 -27.53 -18.28
C ALA A 157 10.08 -26.16 -18.01
N GLY A 158 10.65 -25.07 -18.53
CA GLY A 158 10.27 -23.71 -18.19
C GLY A 158 10.72 -23.30 -16.79
N ILE A 159 10.27 -22.13 -16.38
CA ILE A 159 10.56 -21.53 -15.09
C ILE A 159 9.23 -21.18 -14.46
N LEU A 160 9.03 -21.57 -13.20
CA LEU A 160 7.86 -21.24 -12.39
C LEU A 160 8.36 -20.52 -11.14
N VAL A 161 7.85 -19.31 -10.90
CA VAL A 161 8.16 -18.54 -9.68
C VAL A 161 6.86 -18.16 -9.01
N GLN A 162 6.65 -18.72 -7.82
CA GLN A 162 5.54 -18.35 -6.95
C GLN A 162 5.91 -17.13 -6.11
N ARG A 163 4.93 -16.28 -5.89
CA ARG A 163 5.06 -15.14 -4.99
C ARG A 163 5.01 -15.62 -3.53
N PRO A 164 5.94 -15.18 -2.66
CA PRO A 164 6.00 -15.66 -1.29
C PRO A 164 4.95 -15.05 -0.35
N VAL A 165 4.38 -13.89 -0.71
CA VAL A 165 3.40 -13.14 0.10
C VAL A 165 2.24 -12.64 -0.76
N PRO A 166 1.02 -12.47 -0.22
CA PRO A 166 -0.13 -12.01 -1.01
C PRO A 166 -0.08 -10.52 -1.39
N TRP A 167 0.69 -9.72 -0.65
CA TRP A 167 0.83 -8.28 -0.90
C TRP A 167 2.29 -7.84 -0.89
N ASN A 168 2.68 -7.18 -1.98
CA ASN A 168 3.92 -6.42 -2.12
C ASN A 168 3.52 -4.94 -2.12
N TYR A 169 3.67 -4.31 -0.96
CA TYR A 169 3.29 -2.92 -0.72
C TYR A 169 4.37 -1.94 -1.20
N TYR A 170 3.96 -0.76 -1.68
CA TYR A 170 4.89 0.30 -2.08
C TYR A 170 4.40 1.68 -1.66
N GLN A 171 5.37 2.57 -1.39
CA GLN A 171 5.28 3.99 -1.00
C GLN A 171 5.17 4.28 0.51
N ASN A 172 5.49 5.51 0.89
CA ASN A 172 5.18 6.10 2.19
C ASN A 172 4.24 7.30 1.95
N ALA A 173 3.37 7.63 2.91
CA ALA A 173 2.54 8.84 2.85
C ALA A 173 3.39 10.09 2.54
N VAL A 174 4.58 10.21 3.15
CA VAL A 174 5.50 11.34 2.93
C VAL A 174 6.12 11.39 1.54
N THR A 175 6.20 10.26 0.82
CA THR A 175 6.76 10.21 -0.54
C THR A 175 5.94 11.07 -1.51
N SER A 176 4.63 11.23 -1.24
CA SER A 176 3.74 12.09 -2.01
C SER A 176 4.18 13.55 -2.06
N SER A 177 4.82 14.05 -1.01
CA SER A 177 5.33 15.43 -0.92
C SER A 177 6.79 15.54 -1.35
N TYR A 178 7.64 14.61 -0.89
CA TYR A 178 9.08 14.68 -1.17
C TYR A 178 9.47 14.34 -2.60
N SER A 179 8.70 13.46 -3.26
CA SER A 179 9.03 12.97 -4.59
C SER A 179 7.95 13.27 -5.61
N PHE A 180 6.68 13.05 -5.27
CA PHE A 180 5.59 13.00 -6.26
C PHE A 180 4.87 14.34 -6.45
N ALA A 181 5.15 15.35 -5.62
CA ALA A 181 4.39 16.61 -5.59
C ALA A 181 4.32 17.29 -6.97
N TRP A 182 5.32 17.12 -7.82
CA TRP A 182 5.38 17.78 -9.14
C TRP A 182 5.28 16.80 -10.31
N TRP A 183 4.85 15.57 -10.06
CA TRP A 183 4.73 14.57 -11.12
C TRP A 183 3.48 14.78 -11.94
N ASP A 184 3.65 14.73 -13.26
CA ASP A 184 2.58 14.66 -14.21
C ASP A 184 2.22 13.19 -14.54
N TRP A 185 1.32 13.01 -15.50
CA TRP A 185 0.92 11.67 -15.95
C TRP A 185 2.09 10.89 -16.57
N GLU A 186 2.98 11.52 -17.34
CA GLU A 186 4.07 10.81 -18.00
C GLU A 186 5.00 10.17 -16.96
N ARG A 187 5.33 10.92 -15.90
CA ARG A 187 6.14 10.39 -14.81
C ARG A 187 5.41 9.32 -14.00
N TRP A 188 4.11 9.50 -13.73
CA TRP A 188 3.31 8.48 -13.04
C TRP A 188 3.16 7.20 -13.85
N GLU A 189 3.00 7.28 -15.18
CA GLU A 189 2.94 6.12 -16.05
C GLU A 189 4.23 5.29 -15.96
N LYS A 190 5.39 5.94 -16.00
CA LYS A 190 6.69 5.28 -15.79
C LYS A 190 6.80 4.63 -14.41
N GLU A 191 6.27 5.27 -13.36
CA GLU A 191 6.31 4.70 -12.01
C GLU A 191 5.45 3.44 -11.91
N ILE A 192 4.22 3.46 -12.44
CA ILE A 192 3.31 2.32 -12.37
C ILE A 192 3.85 1.14 -13.20
N ASP A 193 4.45 1.43 -14.36
CA ASP A 193 5.17 0.43 -15.16
C ASP A 193 6.31 -0.21 -14.35
N TRP A 194 7.12 0.62 -13.67
CA TRP A 194 8.19 0.14 -12.79
C TRP A 194 7.65 -0.69 -11.62
N MET A 195 6.58 -0.23 -10.95
CA MET A 195 5.91 -0.96 -9.87
C MET A 195 5.52 -2.38 -10.33
N ALA A 196 4.91 -2.51 -11.52
CA ALA A 196 4.50 -3.80 -12.04
C ALA A 196 5.70 -4.71 -12.37
N LEU A 197 6.77 -4.16 -12.94
CA LEU A 197 8.02 -4.89 -13.20
C LEU A 197 8.69 -5.37 -11.89
N GLN A 198 8.54 -4.64 -10.79
CA GLN A 198 9.02 -5.06 -9.46
C GLN A 198 8.05 -5.99 -8.72
N GLY A 199 6.91 -6.34 -9.30
CA GLY A 199 5.93 -7.22 -8.65
C GLY A 199 5.09 -6.54 -7.55
N ILE A 200 5.01 -5.21 -7.53
CA ILE A 200 4.17 -4.45 -6.60
C ILE A 200 2.70 -4.62 -6.99
N ASN A 201 1.88 -5.05 -6.05
CA ASN A 201 0.43 -5.20 -6.25
C ASN A 201 -0.43 -4.43 -5.24
N LEU A 202 0.17 -3.78 -4.24
CA LEU A 202 -0.53 -2.98 -3.24
C LEU A 202 0.09 -1.57 -3.09
N PRO A 203 0.01 -0.70 -4.12
CA PRO A 203 0.57 0.66 -4.04
C PRO A 203 -0.36 1.64 -3.32
N LEU A 204 0.19 2.63 -2.63
CA LEU A 204 -0.57 3.78 -2.12
C LEU A 204 -1.03 4.70 -3.28
N ALA A 205 -2.22 5.29 -3.18
CA ALA A 205 -2.79 6.17 -4.22
C ALA A 205 -3.48 7.40 -3.61
N PHE A 206 -2.69 8.40 -3.23
CA PHE A 206 -3.13 9.59 -2.48
C PHE A 206 -3.36 10.85 -3.32
N THR A 207 -3.05 10.81 -4.61
CA THR A 207 -3.13 11.96 -5.51
C THR A 207 -4.57 12.51 -5.55
N GLY A 208 -4.72 13.84 -5.49
CA GLY A 208 -6.02 14.51 -5.64
C GLY A 208 -7.03 14.34 -4.50
N GLN A 209 -6.67 13.76 -3.35
CA GLN A 209 -7.62 13.56 -2.25
C GLN A 209 -8.21 14.86 -1.68
N GLU A 210 -7.51 16.00 -1.82
CA GLU A 210 -8.02 17.32 -1.42
C GLU A 210 -9.28 17.70 -2.22
N ALA A 211 -9.40 17.26 -3.48
CA ALA A 211 -10.59 17.49 -4.29
C ALA A 211 -11.80 16.70 -3.77
N ILE A 212 -11.56 15.51 -3.22
CA ILE A 212 -12.60 14.72 -2.52
C ILE A 212 -12.98 15.43 -1.22
N TRP A 213 -12.01 15.88 -0.43
CA TRP A 213 -12.28 16.65 0.79
C TRP A 213 -13.10 17.91 0.53
N GLN A 214 -12.79 18.67 -0.52
CA GLN A 214 -13.58 19.83 -0.91
C GLN A 214 -15.05 19.44 -1.15
N LYS A 215 -15.32 18.35 -1.89
CA LYS A 215 -16.68 17.86 -2.17
C LYS A 215 -17.40 17.40 -0.90
N VAL A 216 -16.68 16.73 0.00
CA VAL A 216 -17.22 16.27 1.28
C VAL A 216 -17.60 17.46 2.14
N TYR A 217 -16.68 18.38 2.40
CA TYR A 217 -16.93 19.51 3.30
C TYR A 217 -17.99 20.49 2.80
N LEU A 218 -18.18 20.62 1.48
CA LEU A 218 -19.32 21.34 0.91
C LEU A 218 -20.68 20.76 1.36
N LYS A 219 -20.79 19.45 1.61
CA LYS A 219 -22.01 18.82 2.17
C LYS A 219 -22.22 19.14 3.65
N PHE A 220 -21.18 19.60 4.35
CA PHE A 220 -21.20 20.01 5.75
C PHE A 220 -21.19 21.55 5.89
N ASN A 221 -21.68 22.26 4.87
CA ASN A 221 -21.79 23.73 4.83
C ASN A 221 -20.46 24.49 4.99
N ILE A 222 -19.32 23.84 4.77
CA ILE A 222 -18.01 24.49 4.74
C ILE A 222 -17.79 25.02 3.32
N SER A 223 -17.57 26.32 3.21
CA SER A 223 -17.33 26.98 1.92
C SER A 223 -15.92 26.68 1.40
N LYS A 224 -15.64 27.04 0.13
CA LYS A 224 -14.30 26.89 -0.44
C LYS A 224 -13.27 27.74 0.32
N SER A 225 -13.61 28.97 0.68
CA SER A 225 -12.72 29.87 1.43
C SER A 225 -12.47 29.39 2.86
N ASP A 226 -13.40 28.65 3.46
CA ASP A 226 -13.19 28.04 4.79
C ASP A 226 -12.10 26.95 4.77
N LEU A 227 -11.72 26.45 3.58
CA LEU A 227 -10.66 25.46 3.39
C LEU A 227 -9.30 26.08 3.08
N ASP A 228 -9.21 27.40 2.89
CA ASP A 228 -7.97 28.09 2.49
C ASP A 228 -6.85 27.92 3.54
N ASP A 229 -7.22 27.78 4.82
CA ASP A 229 -6.29 27.52 5.92
C ASP A 229 -6.24 26.03 6.33
N PHE A 230 -7.03 25.15 5.69
CA PHE A 230 -7.06 23.73 6.04
C PHE A 230 -5.98 22.93 5.30
N PHE A 231 -5.89 23.09 3.98
CA PHE A 231 -4.92 22.34 3.18
C PHE A 231 -3.53 23.00 3.24
N GLY A 232 -2.49 22.18 3.40
CA GLY A 232 -1.13 22.61 3.09
C GLY A 232 -0.90 22.83 1.59
N GLY A 233 0.18 23.53 1.24
CA GLY A 233 0.64 23.65 -0.14
C GLY A 233 1.11 22.32 -0.74
N PRO A 234 1.29 22.21 -2.06
CA PRO A 234 1.55 20.94 -2.75
C PRO A 234 2.72 20.12 -2.18
N ALA A 235 3.81 20.79 -1.80
CA ALA A 235 5.01 20.16 -1.24
C ALA A 235 4.89 19.79 0.25
N PHE A 236 3.76 20.08 0.90
CA PHE A 236 3.53 19.88 2.33
C PHE A 236 2.27 19.04 2.61
N LEU A 237 1.63 18.51 1.57
CA LEU A 237 0.37 17.79 1.66
C LEU A 237 0.45 16.53 2.52
N ALA A 238 1.58 15.83 2.55
CA ALA A 238 1.73 14.62 3.36
C ALA A 238 1.44 14.89 4.84
N TRP A 239 2.10 15.88 5.42
CA TRP A 239 1.91 16.28 6.83
C TRP A 239 0.58 16.97 7.06
N SER A 240 0.02 17.63 6.05
CA SER A 240 -1.34 18.17 6.15
C SER A 240 -2.39 17.06 6.26
N ARG A 241 -2.25 15.99 5.47
CA ARG A 241 -3.14 14.81 5.48
C ARG A 241 -3.04 14.02 6.79
N MET A 242 -1.84 13.93 7.36
CA MET A 242 -1.58 13.28 8.66
C MET A 242 -1.95 14.17 9.86
N GLY A 243 -2.48 15.38 9.61
CA GLY A 243 -2.98 16.26 10.66
C GLY A 243 -1.88 16.97 11.47
N ASN A 244 -0.64 17.03 10.97
CA ASN A 244 0.46 17.69 11.66
C ASN A 244 0.51 19.21 11.39
N LEU A 245 0.16 19.62 10.16
CA LEU A 245 0.17 21.02 9.72
C LEU A 245 -1.09 21.39 8.93
N HIS A 246 -1.34 22.68 8.79
CA HIS A 246 -2.40 23.21 7.94
C HIS A 246 -1.96 24.57 7.36
N GLY A 247 -2.52 24.98 6.21
CA GLY A 247 -2.31 26.27 5.56
C GLY A 247 -0.90 26.57 4.99
N TRP A 248 0.17 25.97 5.51
CA TRP A 248 1.55 26.30 5.11
C TRP A 248 1.82 26.00 3.64
N GLY A 249 2.25 27.03 2.90
CA GLY A 249 2.50 26.95 1.45
C GLY A 249 1.24 26.94 0.59
N GLY A 250 0.05 27.06 1.19
CA GLY A 250 -1.22 27.23 0.51
C GLY A 250 -1.60 28.70 0.30
N PRO A 251 -2.88 28.98 -0.06
CA PRO A 251 -3.94 28.02 -0.34
C PRO A 251 -3.74 27.28 -1.67
N LEU A 252 -4.37 26.12 -1.83
CA LEU A 252 -4.35 25.38 -3.10
C LEU A 252 -5.32 26.03 -4.11
N PRO A 253 -4.87 26.39 -5.32
CA PRO A 253 -5.78 26.92 -6.34
C PRO A 253 -6.74 25.83 -6.82
N GLN A 254 -7.96 26.18 -7.24
CA GLN A 254 -8.93 25.20 -7.76
C GLN A 254 -8.37 24.39 -8.94
N SER A 255 -7.53 25.00 -9.79
CA SER A 255 -6.86 24.31 -10.89
C SER A 255 -5.99 23.15 -10.43
N TRP A 256 -5.38 23.24 -9.24
CA TRP A 256 -4.65 22.14 -8.63
C TRP A 256 -5.58 20.98 -8.29
N LEU A 257 -6.69 21.25 -7.58
CA LEU A 257 -7.65 20.22 -7.19
C LEU A 257 -8.21 19.48 -8.42
N ASP A 258 -8.60 20.24 -9.44
CA ASP A 258 -9.19 19.68 -10.65
C ASP A 258 -8.19 18.82 -11.43
N GLN A 259 -6.94 19.30 -11.60
CA GLN A 259 -5.90 18.56 -12.31
C GLN A 259 -5.44 17.31 -11.54
N GLN A 260 -5.29 17.40 -10.23
CA GLN A 260 -4.89 16.26 -9.39
C GLN A 260 -5.98 15.18 -9.35
N LEU A 261 -7.27 15.57 -9.36
CA LEU A 261 -8.38 14.62 -9.47
C LEU A 261 -8.36 13.88 -10.82
N ILE A 262 -8.11 14.59 -11.93
CA ILE A 262 -7.95 13.95 -13.25
C ILE A 262 -6.75 13.00 -13.27
N LEU A 263 -5.63 13.42 -12.69
CA LEU A 263 -4.41 12.60 -12.60
C LEU A 263 -4.66 11.33 -11.80
N GLN A 264 -5.30 11.43 -10.64
CA GLN A 264 -5.64 10.28 -9.80
C GLN A 264 -6.52 9.26 -10.55
N LYS A 265 -7.53 9.72 -11.29
CA LYS A 265 -8.38 8.81 -12.08
C LYS A 265 -7.55 8.03 -13.11
N LYS A 266 -6.57 8.66 -13.75
CA LYS A 266 -5.64 7.96 -14.67
C LYS A 266 -4.74 6.95 -13.94
N ILE A 267 -4.21 7.33 -12.78
CA ILE A 267 -3.38 6.45 -11.93
C ILE A 267 -4.15 5.20 -11.54
N LEU A 268 -5.36 5.37 -11.00
CA LEU A 268 -6.20 4.25 -10.54
C LEU A 268 -6.55 3.32 -11.69
N VAL A 269 -6.98 3.85 -12.84
CA VAL A 269 -7.29 3.03 -14.03
C VAL A 269 -6.09 2.17 -14.42
N ARG A 270 -4.88 2.75 -14.53
CA ARG A 270 -3.69 1.98 -14.91
C ARG A 270 -3.30 0.93 -13.87
N MET A 271 -3.43 1.24 -12.58
CA MET A 271 -3.17 0.28 -11.49
C MET A 271 -4.13 -0.93 -11.61
N TYR A 272 -5.42 -0.69 -11.78
CA TYR A 272 -6.41 -1.78 -11.94
C TYR A 272 -6.23 -2.57 -13.23
N GLU A 273 -5.90 -1.91 -14.34
CA GLU A 273 -5.58 -2.55 -15.63
C GLU A 273 -4.43 -3.55 -15.47
N LEU A 274 -3.46 -3.28 -14.62
CA LEU A 274 -2.33 -4.17 -14.37
C LEU A 274 -2.61 -5.22 -13.29
N GLY A 275 -3.75 -5.16 -12.60
CA GLY A 275 -4.10 -6.09 -11.53
C GLY A 275 -3.61 -5.67 -10.14
N MET A 276 -3.20 -4.42 -9.95
CA MET A 276 -2.87 -3.86 -8.64
C MET A 276 -4.16 -3.52 -7.85
N THR A 277 -4.04 -3.48 -6.52
CA THR A 277 -5.06 -2.95 -5.62
C THR A 277 -4.53 -1.66 -4.96
N PRO A 278 -4.93 -0.47 -5.44
CA PRO A 278 -4.44 0.80 -4.90
C PRO A 278 -5.03 1.09 -3.51
N VAL A 279 -4.22 1.44 -2.53
CA VAL A 279 -4.69 1.84 -1.20
C VAL A 279 -5.15 3.30 -1.25
N LEU A 280 -6.41 3.53 -0.92
CA LEU A 280 -7.03 4.87 -0.92
C LEU A 280 -6.96 5.51 0.48
N PRO A 281 -7.01 6.85 0.60
CA PRO A 281 -7.10 7.48 1.93
C PRO A 281 -8.47 7.25 2.58
N ALA A 282 -8.56 7.47 3.89
CA ALA A 282 -9.80 7.56 4.66
C ALA A 282 -9.73 8.69 5.70
N PHE A 283 -10.87 8.99 6.33
CA PHE A 283 -10.95 10.04 7.34
C PHE A 283 -10.26 9.64 8.65
N SER A 284 -9.33 10.49 9.10
CA SER A 284 -8.54 10.29 10.32
C SER A 284 -8.97 11.16 11.51
N GLY A 285 -10.04 11.95 11.38
CA GLY A 285 -10.52 12.84 12.44
C GLY A 285 -10.05 14.29 12.32
N ASN A 286 -9.02 14.59 11.51
CA ASN A 286 -8.56 15.96 11.31
C ASN A 286 -9.58 16.78 10.47
N VAL A 287 -9.99 17.95 10.95
CA VAL A 287 -11.06 18.77 10.34
C VAL A 287 -10.67 20.24 10.20
N PRO A 288 -11.30 21.01 9.29
CA PRO A 288 -11.13 22.45 9.19
C PRO A 288 -11.59 23.17 10.45
N ALA A 289 -10.93 24.27 10.81
CA ALA A 289 -11.32 25.11 11.94
C ALA A 289 -12.78 25.60 11.84
N ALA A 290 -13.25 25.89 10.62
CA ALA A 290 -14.62 26.32 10.34
C ALA A 290 -15.69 25.31 10.80
N LEU A 291 -15.37 24.01 10.85
CA LEU A 291 -16.31 22.99 11.32
C LEU A 291 -16.75 23.27 12.76
N LYS A 292 -15.86 23.79 13.61
CA LYS A 292 -16.18 24.18 14.99
C LYS A 292 -17.15 25.36 15.08
N THR A 293 -17.10 26.28 14.11
CA THR A 293 -18.04 27.41 14.04
C THR A 293 -19.41 26.97 13.54
N ILE A 294 -19.45 26.07 12.55
CA ILE A 294 -20.69 25.57 11.94
C ILE A 294 -21.40 24.56 12.87
N TYR A 295 -20.63 23.70 13.54
CA TYR A 295 -21.10 22.70 14.49
C TYR A 295 -20.54 23.00 15.90
N PRO A 296 -21.07 24.02 16.61
CA PRO A 296 -20.54 24.44 17.91
C PRO A 296 -20.69 23.39 19.02
N SER A 297 -21.60 22.43 18.84
CA SER A 297 -21.78 21.29 19.74
C SER A 297 -20.82 20.12 19.46
N ALA A 298 -20.10 20.15 18.33
CA ALA A 298 -19.17 19.10 17.98
C ALA A 298 -17.95 19.12 18.92
N LYS A 299 -17.53 17.93 19.36
CA LYS A 299 -16.38 17.75 20.23
C LYS A 299 -15.08 17.88 19.44
N ILE A 300 -14.62 19.12 19.25
CA ILE A 300 -13.42 19.41 18.46
C ILE A 300 -12.32 19.97 19.38
N THR A 301 -11.24 19.21 19.48
CA THR A 301 -10.04 19.54 20.26
C THR A 301 -8.96 20.11 19.36
N ARG A 302 -8.25 21.14 19.82
CA ARG A 302 -7.08 21.65 19.10
C ARG A 302 -5.83 20.91 19.57
N LEU A 303 -5.12 20.29 18.66
CA LEU A 303 -3.92 19.50 18.95
C LEU A 303 -2.72 20.39 19.32
N GLY A 304 -1.66 19.75 19.82
CA GLY A 304 -0.40 20.41 20.19
C GLY A 304 0.41 20.88 18.98
N ASN A 305 1.49 21.61 19.27
CA ASN A 305 2.44 22.09 18.26
C ASN A 305 3.29 20.93 17.74
N TRP A 306 3.20 20.64 16.44
CA TRP A 306 4.06 19.69 15.75
C TRP A 306 5.20 20.44 15.05
N PHE A 307 6.38 20.48 15.67
CA PHE A 307 7.66 20.96 15.13
C PHE A 307 7.62 22.19 14.20
N SER A 308 6.71 23.13 14.43
CA SER A 308 6.52 24.26 13.52
C SER A 308 7.75 25.18 13.54
N VAL A 309 7.98 25.87 12.41
CA VAL A 309 9.09 26.82 12.28
C VAL A 309 8.94 27.90 13.35
N LYS A 310 9.91 28.00 14.25
CA LYS A 310 9.90 28.92 15.42
C LYS A 310 8.73 28.68 16.39
N SER A 311 8.15 27.48 16.41
CA SER A 311 6.98 27.15 17.22
C SER A 311 5.77 28.05 16.94
N ASP A 312 5.61 28.52 15.70
CA ASP A 312 4.48 29.34 15.27
C ASP A 312 3.22 28.47 15.10
N PRO A 313 2.22 28.60 16.00
CA PRO A 313 1.00 27.80 15.98
C PRO A 313 0.04 28.19 14.83
N ARG A 314 0.42 29.16 13.99
CA ARG A 314 -0.36 29.55 12.80
C ARG A 314 -0.52 28.42 11.79
N TRP A 315 0.43 27.49 11.72
CA TRP A 315 0.51 26.48 10.66
C TRP A 315 0.44 25.04 11.17
N THR A 316 0.07 24.86 12.44
CA THR A 316 0.00 23.57 13.13
C THR A 316 -1.09 23.66 14.20
N CYS A 317 -1.09 22.77 15.21
CA CYS A 317 -2.15 22.71 16.22
C CYS A 317 -3.51 22.55 15.53
N THR A 318 -3.60 21.52 14.69
CA THR A 318 -4.78 21.19 13.88
C THR A 318 -5.98 20.83 14.76
N TYR A 319 -7.16 20.70 14.15
CA TYR A 319 -8.40 20.44 14.87
C TYR A 319 -8.79 18.98 14.70
N LEU A 320 -8.83 18.25 15.80
CA LEU A 320 -9.25 16.85 15.85
C LEU A 320 -10.71 16.77 16.30
N LEU A 321 -11.57 16.21 15.45
CA LEU A 321 -12.91 15.79 15.81
C LEU A 321 -12.82 14.51 16.64
N ASP A 322 -13.44 14.53 17.82
CA ASP A 322 -13.46 13.39 18.73
C ASP A 322 -14.24 12.22 18.13
N ALA A 323 -13.70 11.01 18.30
CA ALA A 323 -14.30 9.78 17.79
C ALA A 323 -15.67 9.43 18.38
N THR A 324 -15.99 9.95 19.57
CA THR A 324 -17.31 9.74 20.19
C THR A 324 -18.37 10.68 19.63
N ASP A 325 -17.98 11.66 18.80
CA ASP A 325 -18.90 12.56 18.14
C ASP A 325 -19.58 11.85 16.94
N PRO A 326 -20.93 11.87 16.83
CA PRO A 326 -21.63 11.26 15.70
C PRO A 326 -21.16 11.78 14.33
N LEU A 327 -20.70 13.03 14.27
CA LEU A 327 -20.20 13.65 13.05
C LEU A 327 -18.95 12.93 12.50
N PHE A 328 -18.19 12.25 13.36
CA PHE A 328 -16.98 11.52 12.95
C PHE A 328 -17.30 10.43 11.93
N VAL A 329 -18.26 9.56 12.26
CA VAL A 329 -18.69 8.47 11.38
C VAL A 329 -19.39 9.02 10.14
N GLU A 330 -20.15 10.09 10.27
CA GLU A 330 -20.85 10.72 9.14
C GLU A 330 -19.89 11.30 8.10
N ILE A 331 -18.86 12.05 8.55
CA ILE A 331 -17.81 12.57 7.67
C ILE A 331 -17.03 11.42 7.03
N GLY A 332 -16.63 10.42 7.83
CA GLY A 332 -15.92 9.24 7.33
C GLY A 332 -16.68 8.50 6.24
N ARG A 333 -17.95 8.20 6.48
CA ARG A 333 -18.85 7.57 5.49
C ARG A 333 -18.95 8.41 4.22
N THR A 334 -19.19 9.71 4.38
CA THR A 334 -19.36 10.64 3.25
C THR A 334 -18.10 10.72 2.39
N PHE A 335 -16.91 10.62 3.00
CA PHE A 335 -15.65 10.60 2.27
C PHE A 335 -15.51 9.34 1.39
N ILE A 336 -15.77 8.16 1.94
CA ILE A 336 -15.72 6.90 1.17
C ILE A 336 -16.77 6.90 0.04
N GLU A 337 -17.99 7.38 0.31
CA GLU A 337 -19.05 7.51 -0.71
C GLU A 337 -18.66 8.46 -1.84
N GLU A 338 -18.04 9.60 -1.53
CA GLU A 338 -17.55 10.53 -2.56
C GLU A 338 -16.36 9.97 -3.35
N GLN A 339 -15.45 9.21 -2.72
CA GLN A 339 -14.41 8.48 -3.45
C GLN A 339 -15.03 7.47 -4.41
N LEU A 340 -15.99 6.65 -3.95
CA LEU A 340 -16.69 5.68 -4.79
C LEU A 340 -17.39 6.36 -5.97
N LYS A 341 -18.06 7.49 -5.74
CA LYS A 341 -18.72 8.28 -6.79
C LYS A 341 -17.73 8.83 -7.82
N GLU A 342 -16.59 9.36 -7.38
CA GLU A 342 -15.61 9.99 -8.26
C GLU A 342 -14.77 8.98 -9.05
N TYR A 343 -14.38 7.87 -8.40
CA TYR A 343 -13.52 6.85 -8.99
C TYR A 343 -14.30 5.71 -9.64
N GLY A 344 -15.59 5.58 -9.33
CA GLY A 344 -16.48 4.55 -9.88
C GLY A 344 -16.30 3.16 -9.26
N ARG A 345 -15.41 3.02 -8.27
CA ARG A 345 -15.08 1.75 -7.62
C ARG A 345 -14.38 1.96 -6.27
N THR A 346 -14.58 1.02 -5.35
CA THR A 346 -13.89 0.90 -4.06
C THR A 346 -12.54 0.19 -4.19
N SER A 347 -11.59 0.54 -3.31
CA SER A 347 -10.37 -0.25 -3.13
C SER A 347 -10.54 -1.40 -2.14
N HIS A 348 -11.45 -1.24 -1.19
CA HIS A 348 -11.59 -2.05 0.03
C HIS A 348 -10.39 -1.96 0.99
N ILE A 349 -9.31 -1.26 0.64
CA ILE A 349 -8.20 -1.00 1.55
C ILE A 349 -7.99 0.50 1.66
N TYR A 350 -8.10 1.00 2.88
CA TYR A 350 -8.03 2.42 3.18
C TYR A 350 -6.93 2.72 4.19
N ASN A 351 -6.02 3.62 3.84
CA ASN A 351 -5.01 4.12 4.76
C ASN A 351 -5.53 5.33 5.55
N CYS A 352 -5.31 5.28 6.86
CA CYS A 352 -5.72 6.31 7.79
C CYS A 352 -4.81 6.30 9.00
N ASP A 353 -4.21 7.46 9.29
CA ASP A 353 -3.26 7.65 10.38
C ASP A 353 -3.66 8.92 11.15
N THR A 354 -4.26 8.73 12.33
CA THR A 354 -4.78 9.84 13.16
C THR A 354 -3.70 10.48 14.04
N PHE A 355 -2.72 9.68 14.44
CA PHE A 355 -1.73 10.03 15.46
C PHE A 355 -0.31 9.79 14.99
N ASP A 356 -0.05 10.01 13.70
CA ASP A 356 1.31 10.00 13.18
C ASP A 356 2.05 11.23 13.72
N GLU A 357 2.98 10.98 14.64
CA GLU A 357 3.73 12.00 15.40
C GLU A 357 2.88 13.03 16.17
N ASN A 358 1.61 12.68 16.45
CA ASN A 358 0.73 13.44 17.33
C ASN A 358 0.31 12.54 18.50
N THR A 359 0.48 13.01 19.73
CA THR A 359 0.09 12.25 20.93
C THR A 359 -1.44 12.32 21.13
N PRO A 360 -2.13 11.19 21.39
CA PRO A 360 -3.54 11.20 21.75
C PRO A 360 -3.81 12.05 23.01
N PRO A 361 -5.00 12.66 23.13
CA PRO A 361 -5.31 13.54 24.26
C PRO A 361 -5.52 12.80 25.59
N ASP A 362 -5.81 11.50 25.54
CA ASP A 362 -6.10 10.65 26.70
C ASP A 362 -5.41 9.29 26.53
N ASP A 363 -4.81 8.77 27.61
CA ASP A 363 -4.09 7.49 27.64
C ASP A 363 -4.94 6.30 28.11
N ASP A 364 -6.22 6.52 28.42
CA ASP A 364 -7.17 5.47 28.76
C ASP A 364 -7.35 4.47 27.59
N PRO A 365 -7.04 3.17 27.78
CA PRO A 365 -7.32 2.12 26.81
C PRO A 365 -8.76 2.10 26.28
N GLU A 366 -9.76 2.45 27.09
CA GLU A 366 -11.15 2.50 26.63
C GLU A 366 -11.37 3.62 25.60
N TYR A 367 -10.80 4.79 25.85
CA TYR A 367 -10.80 5.91 24.90
C TYR A 367 -10.12 5.51 23.58
N ILE A 368 -8.91 4.95 23.65
CA ILE A 368 -8.15 4.52 22.47
C ILE A 368 -8.89 3.45 21.65
N SER A 369 -9.54 2.50 22.34
CA SER A 369 -10.37 1.49 21.68
C SER A 369 -11.59 2.13 20.99
N SER A 370 -12.26 3.07 21.66
CA SER A 370 -13.41 3.78 21.09
C SER A 370 -13.04 4.56 19.81
N LEU A 371 -11.84 5.15 19.79
CA LEU A 371 -11.29 5.82 18.62
C LEU A 371 -11.08 4.85 17.45
N GLY A 372 -10.40 3.73 17.69
CA GLY A 372 -10.17 2.74 16.64
C GLY A 372 -11.49 2.18 16.07
N VAL A 373 -12.49 1.96 16.93
CA VAL A 373 -13.85 1.58 16.51
C VAL A 373 -14.49 2.66 15.63
N ALA A 374 -14.38 3.95 15.99
CA ALA A 374 -14.98 5.03 15.22
C ALA A 374 -14.33 5.23 13.83
N ILE A 375 -13.00 5.17 13.76
CA ILE A 375 -12.23 5.20 12.50
C ILE A 375 -12.71 4.08 11.58
N PHE A 376 -12.71 2.85 12.09
CA PHE A 376 -13.12 1.71 11.31
C PHE A 376 -14.61 1.78 10.90
N ARG A 377 -15.51 2.20 11.80
CA ARG A 377 -16.93 2.39 11.48
C ARG A 377 -17.14 3.45 10.40
N GLY A 378 -16.38 4.53 10.41
CA GLY A 378 -16.40 5.55 9.35
C GLY A 378 -16.11 4.95 7.98
N MET A 379 -15.06 4.12 7.88
CA MET A 379 -14.73 3.39 6.64
C MET A 379 -15.82 2.38 6.26
N GLN A 380 -16.18 1.52 7.22
CA GLN A 380 -17.13 0.42 7.01
C GLN A 380 -18.51 0.91 6.56
N SER A 381 -18.92 2.09 7.05
CA SER A 381 -20.22 2.67 6.71
C SER A 381 -20.32 3.10 5.24
N GLY A 382 -19.19 3.39 4.58
CA GLY A 382 -19.15 3.65 3.13
C GLY A 382 -18.73 2.45 2.28
N ASP A 383 -18.05 1.47 2.89
CA ASP A 383 -17.62 0.22 2.24
C ASP A 383 -17.65 -0.96 3.22
N ASN A 384 -18.64 -1.84 3.06
CA ASN A 384 -18.84 -3.01 3.93
C ASN A 384 -17.63 -3.97 3.96
N TYR A 385 -16.77 -3.95 2.95
CA TYR A 385 -15.56 -4.76 2.86
C TYR A 385 -14.29 -4.00 3.20
N GLY A 386 -14.41 -2.74 3.65
CA GLY A 386 -13.28 -1.91 4.02
C GLY A 386 -12.35 -2.57 5.05
N VAL A 387 -11.07 -2.46 4.79
CA VAL A 387 -9.95 -2.86 5.66
C VAL A 387 -9.10 -1.62 5.91
N TRP A 388 -8.80 -1.38 7.17
CA TRP A 388 -7.93 -0.30 7.59
C TRP A 388 -6.47 -0.74 7.45
N LEU A 389 -5.70 0.01 6.67
CA LEU A 389 -4.24 -0.08 6.62
C LEU A 389 -3.64 1.07 7.44
N MET A 390 -2.92 0.79 8.52
CA MET A 390 -2.31 1.82 9.36
C MET A 390 -0.78 1.77 9.34
N GLN A 391 -0.14 2.93 9.50
CA GLN A 391 1.29 3.01 9.75
C GLN A 391 1.61 2.65 11.20
N GLY A 392 2.54 1.72 11.41
CA GLY A 392 3.01 1.35 12.74
C GLY A 392 4.03 2.34 13.34
N TRP A 393 4.39 3.42 12.63
CA TRP A 393 5.45 4.37 13.05
C TRP A 393 5.22 4.94 14.45
N LEU A 394 3.97 5.32 14.75
CA LEU A 394 3.56 5.84 16.05
C LEU A 394 4.00 4.94 17.23
N PHE A 395 3.99 3.61 17.07
CA PHE A 395 4.42 2.66 18.11
C PHE A 395 5.94 2.66 18.34
N SER A 396 6.74 3.07 17.36
CA SER A 396 8.20 3.22 17.52
C SER A 396 8.62 4.64 17.88
N TYR A 397 7.81 5.64 17.58
CA TYR A 397 8.17 7.05 17.69
C TYR A 397 7.79 7.65 19.05
N ASP A 398 6.54 7.45 19.49
CA ASP A 398 5.98 8.12 20.66
C ASP A 398 5.92 7.15 21.87
N PRO A 399 6.58 7.48 23.01
CA PRO A 399 6.55 6.65 24.22
C PRO A 399 5.16 6.52 24.86
N PHE A 400 4.17 7.30 24.41
CA PHE A 400 2.77 7.13 24.76
C PHE A 400 2.27 5.70 24.53
N TRP A 401 2.72 5.06 23.44
CA TRP A 401 2.21 3.76 22.99
C TRP A 401 2.81 2.58 23.75
N ARG A 402 2.45 2.48 25.03
CA ARG A 402 2.78 1.32 25.88
C ARG A 402 1.87 0.13 25.50
N PRO A 403 2.21 -1.11 25.93
CA PRO A 403 1.44 -2.31 25.57
C PRO A 403 -0.08 -2.21 25.77
N PRO A 404 -0.62 -1.61 26.86
CA PRO A 404 -2.06 -1.45 27.01
C PRO A 404 -2.72 -0.58 25.92
N GLN A 405 -2.13 0.58 25.61
CA GLN A 405 -2.64 1.51 24.60
C GLN A 405 -2.52 0.93 23.18
N MET A 406 -1.37 0.31 22.87
CA MET A 406 -1.17 -0.36 21.58
C MET A 406 -2.17 -1.50 21.38
N LYS A 407 -2.37 -2.35 22.39
CA LYS A 407 -3.34 -3.44 22.34
C LYS A 407 -4.77 -2.93 22.20
N ALA A 408 -5.13 -1.86 22.91
CA ALA A 408 -6.44 -1.23 22.79
C ALA A 408 -6.74 -0.75 21.36
N LEU A 409 -5.78 -0.10 20.70
CA LEU A 409 -5.95 0.34 19.32
C LEU A 409 -6.04 -0.86 18.36
N LEU A 410 -5.10 -1.79 18.43
CA LEU A 410 -4.99 -2.91 17.48
C LEU A 410 -6.15 -3.90 17.60
N GLN A 411 -6.73 -4.07 18.79
CA GLN A 411 -7.84 -4.99 19.03
C GLN A 411 -9.21 -4.31 18.99
N SER A 412 -9.27 -3.01 18.70
CA SER A 412 -10.53 -2.27 18.54
C SER A 412 -11.34 -2.68 17.30
N VAL A 413 -10.67 -3.33 16.34
CA VAL A 413 -11.24 -3.68 15.03
C VAL A 413 -11.33 -5.20 14.89
N PRO A 414 -12.38 -5.74 14.23
CA PRO A 414 -12.47 -7.18 13.98
C PRO A 414 -11.23 -7.74 13.29
N ALA A 415 -10.83 -8.96 13.65
CA ALA A 415 -9.68 -9.63 13.05
C ALA A 415 -9.83 -9.70 11.51
N GLY A 416 -8.75 -9.36 10.79
CA GLY A 416 -8.74 -9.28 9.31
C GLY A 416 -9.25 -7.97 8.72
N ARG A 417 -9.73 -7.04 9.55
CA ARG A 417 -10.17 -5.70 9.12
C ARG A 417 -9.17 -4.58 9.44
N LEU A 418 -8.03 -4.93 10.04
CA LEU A 418 -6.90 -4.05 10.29
C LEU A 418 -5.63 -4.73 9.81
N VAL A 419 -4.76 -3.96 9.14
CA VAL A 419 -3.43 -4.38 8.70
C VAL A 419 -2.43 -3.30 9.10
N VAL A 420 -1.31 -3.68 9.70
CA VAL A 420 -0.27 -2.74 10.14
C VAL A 420 0.90 -2.74 9.17
N LEU A 421 1.37 -1.56 8.76
CA LEU A 421 2.65 -1.38 8.09
C LEU A 421 3.74 -1.27 9.17
N ASP A 422 4.55 -2.31 9.35
CA ASP A 422 5.74 -2.23 10.21
C ASP A 422 6.81 -1.43 9.45
N LEU A 423 6.76 -0.10 9.65
CA LEU A 423 7.26 0.86 8.68
C LEU A 423 8.80 0.88 8.57
N PHE A 424 9.50 0.58 9.67
CA PHE A 424 10.97 0.63 9.80
C PHE A 424 11.52 -0.74 10.23
N ALA A 425 10.95 -1.82 9.69
CA ALA A 425 11.14 -3.15 10.22
C ALA A 425 12.54 -3.75 9.99
N GLU A 426 13.35 -3.13 9.13
CA GLU A 426 14.75 -3.47 8.91
C GLU A 426 15.70 -2.91 9.97
N VAL A 427 15.30 -1.88 10.73
CA VAL A 427 16.12 -1.28 11.82
C VAL A 427 15.43 -1.39 13.18
N LYS A 428 14.14 -1.04 13.26
CA LYS A 428 13.32 -1.07 14.48
C LYS A 428 12.04 -1.89 14.26
N PRO A 429 12.14 -3.21 14.07
CA PRO A 429 10.97 -4.08 13.90
C PRO A 429 10.08 -4.11 15.14
N ILE A 430 8.85 -3.61 15.00
CA ILE A 430 7.86 -3.62 16.07
C ILE A 430 7.24 -5.01 16.23
N TRP A 431 7.10 -5.77 15.13
CA TRP A 431 6.49 -7.10 15.14
C TRP A 431 7.16 -8.08 16.12
N ILE A 432 8.48 -7.93 16.33
CA ILE A 432 9.27 -8.82 17.21
C ILE A 432 8.89 -8.63 18.67
N THR A 433 8.67 -7.39 19.11
CA THR A 433 8.44 -7.04 20.51
C THR A 433 6.96 -7.02 20.91
N THR A 434 6.06 -7.24 19.94
CA THR A 434 4.61 -7.07 20.12
C THR A 434 3.82 -8.34 19.80
N GLU A 435 4.48 -9.51 19.90
CA GLU A 435 3.87 -10.80 19.60
C GLU A 435 3.19 -10.80 18.20
N GLN A 436 3.89 -10.21 17.21
CA GLN A 436 3.35 -9.95 15.86
C GLN A 436 2.08 -9.09 15.90
N PHE A 437 2.18 -7.88 16.47
CA PHE A 437 1.06 -6.94 16.60
C PHE A 437 -0.18 -7.56 17.27
N TYR A 438 0.03 -8.41 18.28
CA TYR A 438 -1.02 -9.11 19.03
C TYR A 438 -1.98 -9.90 18.13
N GLY A 439 -1.46 -10.47 17.03
CA GLY A 439 -2.21 -11.27 16.06
C GLY A 439 -2.83 -10.48 14.90
N VAL A 440 -2.66 -9.16 14.85
CA VAL A 440 -3.11 -8.34 13.71
C VAL A 440 -2.17 -8.58 12.52
N PRO A 441 -2.70 -8.83 11.30
CA PRO A 441 -1.88 -8.94 10.10
C PRO A 441 -0.99 -7.71 9.90
N TYR A 442 0.24 -7.92 9.44
CA TYR A 442 1.18 -6.84 9.18
C TYR A 442 1.96 -7.05 7.89
N ILE A 443 2.48 -5.95 7.34
CA ILE A 443 3.38 -5.93 6.20
C ILE A 443 4.74 -5.44 6.69
N TRP A 444 5.75 -6.29 6.56
CA TRP A 444 7.13 -5.95 6.83
C TRP A 444 7.63 -4.96 5.76
N LYS A 445 8.08 -3.78 6.17
CA LYS A 445 8.50 -2.71 5.25
C LYS A 445 9.95 -2.31 5.52
N VAL A 446 10.63 -1.91 4.44
CA VAL A 446 11.89 -1.20 4.46
C VAL A 446 11.64 0.29 4.30
N ILE A 447 12.29 1.12 5.10
CA ILE A 447 12.35 2.57 4.92
C ILE A 447 13.81 2.97 4.72
N CYS A 448 14.24 3.00 3.46
CA CYS A 448 15.58 3.49 3.13
C CYS A 448 15.81 4.89 3.75
N PRO A 449 17.03 5.17 4.25
CA PRO A 449 17.24 6.19 5.28
C PRO A 449 16.80 7.59 4.85
N PHE A 450 16.28 8.31 5.86
CA PHE A 450 15.82 9.70 5.82
C PHE A 450 16.97 10.70 5.62
#